data_AF-A0A2E9FUJ7-F1
#
_entry.id   AF-A0A2E9FUJ7-F1
#
_cell.length_a   1.000
_cell.length_b   1.000
_cell.length_c   1.000
_cell.angle_alpha   90.00
_cell.angle_beta   90.00
_cell.angle_gamma   90.00
#
_symmetry.space_group_name_H-M   'P 1'
#
loop_
_entity.id
_entity.type
_entity.pdbx_description
1 polymer ?
#
loop_
_entity_poly.entity_id
_entity_poly.type
_entity_poly.pdbx_seq_one_letter_code
_entity_poly.pdbx_strand_id
1 'polypeptide(L)'
;MRGLESSVSSSGYLNEFQGWTHKFIFPPYEFSIANALITNFHMPKSTLLMMVSAFAGYDFMMEAYNEAVKEKYRFYSYGDAMLIL
;
A
#
# COMPACT_ATOMS: atom_id res chain seq x y z
N MET A 1 2.76 -5.00 -4.85
CA MET A 1 1.45 -5.12 -4.18
C MET A 1 0.32 -5.56 -5.11
N ARG A 2 -0.24 -4.70 -5.97
CA ARG A 2 -1.40 -5.05 -6.84
C ARG A 2 -1.21 -6.30 -7.71
N GLY A 3 0.00 -6.50 -8.25
CA GLY A 3 0.32 -7.71 -9.03
C GLY A 3 0.13 -8.99 -8.22
N LEU A 4 0.74 -9.05 -7.04
CA LEU A 4 0.62 -10.18 -6.10
C LEU A 4 -0.84 -10.42 -5.70
N GLU A 5 -1.57 -9.37 -5.32
CA GLU A 5 -2.99 -9.48 -4.98
C GLU A 5 -3.87 -9.92 -6.16
N SER A 6 -3.42 -9.75 -7.40
CA SER A 6 -4.17 -10.17 -8.59
C SER A 6 -3.92 -11.64 -8.95
N SER A 7 -2.82 -12.22 -8.46
CA SER A 7 -2.40 -13.58 -8.77
C SER A 7 -2.69 -14.57 -7.63
N VAL A 8 -3.53 -14.21 -6.66
CA VAL A 8 -3.91 -15.10 -5.54
C VAL A 8 -5.13 -15.94 -5.90
N SER A 9 -5.07 -17.23 -5.60
CA SER A 9 -6.20 -18.16 -5.72
C SER A 9 -7.29 -17.88 -4.68
N SER A 10 -8.47 -18.46 -4.87
CA SER A 10 -9.52 -18.48 -3.84
C SER A 10 -9.11 -19.22 -2.56
N SER A 11 -8.07 -20.06 -2.63
CA SER A 11 -7.47 -20.77 -1.50
C SER A 11 -6.31 -20.02 -0.82
N GLY A 12 -6.02 -18.77 -1.21
CA GLY A 12 -4.98 -17.95 -0.58
C GLY A 12 -3.54 -18.27 -1.02
N TYR A 13 -3.36 -19.00 -2.13
CA TYR A 13 -2.04 -19.34 -2.66
C TYR A 13 -1.68 -18.48 -3.88
N LEU A 14 -0.39 -18.19 -4.03
CA LEU A 14 0.11 -17.49 -5.20
C LEU A 14 0.14 -18.43 -6.41
N ASN A 15 -0.49 -18.02 -7.50
CA ASN A 15 -0.44 -18.71 -8.79
C ASN A 15 0.51 -18.03 -9.75
N GLU A 16 1.04 -18.79 -10.71
CA GLU A 16 1.62 -18.22 -11.92
C GLU A 16 0.56 -17.38 -12.64
N PHE A 17 0.92 -16.14 -12.98
CA PHE A 17 0.02 -15.22 -13.66
C PHE A 17 0.78 -14.34 -14.63
N GLN A 18 0.27 -14.24 -15.86
CA GLN A 18 0.75 -13.30 -16.86
C GLN A 18 -0.45 -12.55 -17.43
N GLY A 19 -0.48 -11.23 -17.24
CA GLY A 19 -1.58 -10.41 -17.72
C GLY A 19 -1.61 -9.02 -17.09
N TRP A 20 -2.69 -8.30 -17.36
CA TRP A 20 -2.92 -6.96 -16.83
C TRP A 20 -3.68 -7.03 -15.52
N THR A 21 -3.35 -6.13 -14.60
CA THR A 21 -4.17 -5.89 -13.40
C THR A 21 -4.74 -4.48 -13.44
N HIS A 22 -6.05 -4.41 -13.23
CA HIS A 22 -6.79 -3.17 -12.96
C HIS A 22 -7.37 -3.21 -11.53
N LYS A 23 -6.85 -4.09 -10.66
CA LYS A 23 -7.33 -4.24 -9.29
C LYS A 23 -7.13 -2.91 -8.56
N PHE A 24 -8.25 -2.34 -8.12
CA PHE A 24 -8.28 -1.12 -7.32
C PHE A 24 -8.41 -1.49 -5.85
N ILE A 25 -7.40 -1.15 -5.06
CA ILE A 25 -7.31 -1.50 -3.64
C ILE A 25 -7.61 -0.23 -2.82
N PHE A 26 -8.67 -0.28 -2.02
CA PHE A 26 -9.14 0.83 -1.19
C PHE A 26 -9.73 0.29 0.12
N PRO A 27 -9.77 1.08 1.21
CA PRO A 27 -10.29 0.60 2.49
C PRO A 27 -11.82 0.37 2.45
N PRO A 28 -12.35 -0.67 3.12
CA PRO A 28 -11.61 -1.79 3.72
C PRO A 28 -11.15 -2.80 2.66
N TYR A 29 -9.96 -3.37 2.83
CA TYR A 29 -9.44 -4.44 1.97
C TYR A 29 -8.69 -5.47 2.80
N GLU A 30 -8.99 -6.75 2.59
CA GLU A 30 -8.28 -7.85 3.24
C GLU A 30 -7.17 -8.36 2.30
N PHE A 31 -5.93 -8.21 2.74
CA PHE A 31 -4.76 -8.65 1.97
C PHE A 31 -4.56 -10.15 2.14
N SER A 32 -4.36 -10.85 1.03
CA SER A 32 -4.36 -12.33 1.07
C SER A 32 -3.00 -12.91 1.47
N ILE A 33 -1.90 -12.32 0.99
CA ILE A 33 -0.55 -12.89 1.20
C ILE A 33 0.41 -11.91 1.86
N ALA A 34 0.39 -10.64 1.43
CA ALA A 34 1.38 -9.68 1.94
C ALA A 34 1.12 -9.34 3.41
N ASN A 35 2.13 -9.52 4.24
CA ASN A 35 2.13 -9.19 5.66
C ASN A 35 2.93 -7.93 5.99
N ALA A 36 3.78 -7.47 5.07
CA ALA A 36 4.55 -6.24 5.20
C ALA A 36 4.59 -5.49 3.86
N LEU A 37 4.81 -4.17 3.93
CA LEU A 37 4.89 -3.30 2.75
C LEU A 37 6.04 -2.30 2.88
N ILE A 38 6.90 -2.25 1.86
CA ILE A 38 7.84 -1.15 1.65
C ILE A 38 7.31 -0.26 0.53
N THR A 39 7.19 1.04 0.79
CA THR A 39 6.66 1.99 -0.18
C THR A 39 7.11 3.42 0.10
N ASN A 40 6.92 4.34 -0.84
CA ASN A 40 7.25 5.75 -0.63
C ASN A 40 6.12 6.48 0.12
N PHE A 41 6.37 7.72 0.50
CA PHE A 41 5.29 8.65 0.90
C PHE A 41 4.57 9.21 -0.34
N HIS A 42 3.27 9.00 -0.41
CA HIS A 42 2.42 9.30 -1.56
C HIS A 42 1.71 10.65 -1.42
N MET A 43 1.22 11.20 -2.53
CA MET A 43 0.44 12.44 -2.48
C MET A 43 -0.88 12.26 -1.71
N PRO A 44 -1.35 13.32 -1.03
CA PRO A 44 -2.73 13.39 -0.56
C PRO A 44 -3.72 13.12 -1.71
N LYS A 45 -4.79 12.38 -1.42
CA LYS A 45 -5.85 12.01 -2.39
C LYS A 45 -5.36 11.18 -3.59
N SER A 46 -4.21 10.51 -3.48
CA SER A 46 -3.75 9.56 -4.50
C SER A 46 -4.29 8.14 -4.28
N THR A 47 -4.42 7.38 -5.36
CA THR A 47 -4.81 5.96 -5.29
C THR A 47 -3.78 5.09 -4.56
N LEU A 48 -2.51 5.49 -4.58
CA LEU A 48 -1.45 4.82 -3.81
C LEU A 48 -1.61 5.07 -2.31
N LEU A 49 -1.96 6.29 -1.90
CA LEU A 49 -2.29 6.56 -0.50
C LEU A 49 -3.51 5.74 -0.05
N MET A 50 -4.54 5.62 -0.89
CA MET A 50 -5.69 4.76 -0.59
C MET A 50 -5.28 3.29 -0.39
N MET A 51 -4.40 2.75 -1.24
CA MET A 51 -3.90 1.38 -1.11
C MET A 51 -3.10 1.18 0.18
N VAL A 52 -2.23 2.13 0.53
CA VAL A 52 -1.41 2.06 1.75
C VAL A 52 -2.28 2.23 3.01
N SER A 53 -3.27 3.11 2.97
CA SER A 53 -4.28 3.23 4.04
C SER A 53 -5.16 1.99 4.17
N ALA A 54 -5.41 1.26 3.08
CA ALA A 54 -6.11 -0.02 3.16
C ALA A 54 -5.25 -1.06 3.89
N PHE A 55 -3.93 -1.00 3.73
CA PHE A 55 -2.97 -1.93 4.33
C PHE A 55 -2.77 -1.68 5.84
N ALA A 56 -2.55 -0.43 6.24
CA ALA A 56 -2.22 -0.11 7.63
C ALA A 56 -3.38 0.49 8.46
N GLY A 57 -4.52 0.74 7.82
CA GLY A 57 -5.61 1.53 8.40
C GLY A 57 -5.48 3.03 8.09
N TYR A 58 -6.62 3.70 7.91
CA TYR A 58 -6.66 5.12 7.53
C TYR A 58 -6.11 6.02 8.64
N ASP A 59 -6.62 5.89 9.86
CA ASP A 59 -6.28 6.78 10.97
C ASP A 59 -4.78 6.70 11.32
N PHE A 60 -4.26 5.48 11.43
CA PHE A 60 -2.84 5.24 11.68
C PHE A 60 -1.96 5.82 10.57
N MET A 61 -2.37 5.68 9.31
CA MET A 61 -1.63 6.25 8.19
C MET A 61 -1.65 7.79 8.20
N MET A 62 -2.78 8.42 8.57
CA MET A 62 -2.84 9.89 8.67
C MET A 62 -1.95 10.40 9.82
N GLU A 63 -1.91 9.70 10.95
CA GLU A 63 -1.00 10.01 12.05
C GLU A 63 0.48 9.92 11.61
N ALA A 64 0.87 8.81 10.96
CA ALA A 64 2.21 8.61 10.45
C ALA A 64 2.63 9.68 9.42
N TYR A 65 1.71 10.09 8.54
CA TYR A 65 1.96 11.16 7.57
C TYR A 65 2.14 12.53 8.24
N ASN A 66 1.36 12.83 9.27
CA ASN A 66 1.51 14.08 10.03
C ASN A 66 2.88 14.14 10.72
N GLU A 67 3.32 13.03 11.32
CA GLU A 67 4.65 12.95 11.93
C GLU A 67 5.77 13.07 10.88
N ALA A 68 5.63 12.40 9.73
CA ALA A 68 6.58 12.51 8.63
C ALA A 68 6.73 13.95 8.10
N VAL A 69 5.62 14.71 8.02
CA VAL A 69 5.66 16.14 7.66
C VAL A 69 6.38 16.96 8.73
N LYS A 70 6.08 16.72 10.01
CA LYS A 70 6.72 17.41 11.15
C LYS A 70 8.23 17.17 11.19
N GLU A 71 8.65 15.94 10.95
CA GLU A 71 10.06 15.52 10.91
C GLU A 71 10.75 15.79 9.55
N LYS A 72 10.06 16.49 8.62
CA LYS A 72 10.59 16.93 7.32
C LYS A 72 11.09 15.78 6.44
N TYR A 73 10.39 14.65 6.45
CA TYR A 73 10.61 13.58 5.49
C TYR A 73 10.40 14.10 4.06
N ARG A 74 11.14 13.51 3.13
CA ARG A 74 11.02 13.79 1.70
C ARG A 74 9.95 12.88 1.12
N PHE A 75 9.00 13.45 0.38
CA PHE A 75 7.88 12.70 -0.20
C PHE A 75 8.16 12.34 -1.66
N TYR A 76 7.24 11.58 -2.29
CA TYR A 76 7.22 11.25 -3.71
C TYR A 76 8.24 10.19 -4.16
N SER A 77 8.46 10.12 -5.47
CA SER A 77 9.23 9.09 -6.15
C SER A 77 10.68 8.98 -5.68
N TYR A 78 11.30 10.11 -5.30
CA TYR A 78 12.71 10.19 -4.88
C TYR A 78 12.85 10.60 -3.41
N GLY A 79 11.76 10.50 -2.66
CA GLY A 79 11.73 10.80 -1.24
C GLY A 79 12.26 9.65 -0.38
N ASP A 80 11.92 9.72 0.89
CA ASP A 80 12.15 8.67 1.85
C ASP A 80 11.11 7.55 1.70
N ALA A 81 11.38 6.42 2.34
CA ALA A 81 10.54 5.24 2.31
C ALA A 81 9.87 4.98 3.66
N MET A 82 8.79 4.21 3.60
CA MET A 82 8.02 3.69 4.73
C MET A 82 8.08 2.17 4.68
N LEU A 83 8.30 1.57 5.84
CA LEU A 83 8.13 0.13 6.07
C LEU A 83 6.95 -0.06 7.02
N ILE A 84 6.00 -0.88 6.61
CA ILE A 84 4.80 -1.25 7.38
C ILE A 84 4.90 -2.74 7.70
N LEU A 85 4.73 -3.09 8.97
CA LEU A 85 4.91 -4.43 9.54
C LEU A 85 3.65 -4.92 10.24
#